data_AF-A0A450V650-F1
#
_entry.id   AF-A0A450V650-F1
#
_cell.length_a   1.000
_cell.length_b   1.000
_cell.length_c   1.000
_cell.angle_alpha   90.00
_cell.angle_beta   90.00
_cell.angle_gamma   90.00
#
_symmetry.space_group_name_H-M   'P 1'
#
loop_
_entity.id
_entity.type
_entity.pdbx_description
1 polymer ?
#
loop_
_entity_poly.entity_id
_entity_poly.type
_entity_poly.pdbx_seq_one_letter_code
_entity_poly.pdbx_strand_id
1 'polypeptide(L)'
;MKTFNTAGPVRSDKHYNIPALSRWDTDQIHRLIQEERYFVLHAPRQTGKTSCLLALMEKLDAEKNHTALYVNVEPAQSARGDVEAGMRTIIGGVAEDARRYLGDRRLDDWGEEAFR
;
A
#
# COMPACT_ATOMS: atom_id res chain seq x y z
N MET A 1 18.89 -10.17 22.87
CA MET A 1 19.61 -10.46 21.61
C MET A 1 18.58 -10.59 20.49
N LYS A 2 18.76 -9.92 19.34
CA LYS A 2 17.85 -10.07 18.19
C LYS A 2 18.20 -11.34 17.40
N THR A 3 17.27 -11.88 16.61
CA THR A 3 17.48 -13.07 15.76
C THR A 3 17.03 -12.83 14.33
N PHE A 4 17.58 -13.58 13.35
CA PHE A 4 17.04 -13.55 11.99
C PHE A 4 15.76 -14.36 11.93
N ASN A 5 14.69 -13.76 11.40
CA ASN A 5 13.45 -14.49 11.13
C ASN A 5 13.39 -14.90 9.67
N THR A 6 13.16 -16.18 9.41
CA THR A 6 13.01 -16.77 8.08
C THR A 6 11.57 -17.23 7.80
N ALA A 7 10.65 -17.16 8.79
CA ALA A 7 9.26 -17.57 8.65
C ALA A 7 8.29 -16.64 9.41
N GLY A 8 7.27 -16.15 8.72
CA GLY A 8 6.23 -15.29 9.32
C GLY A 8 6.65 -13.82 9.52
N PRO A 9 5.84 -13.02 10.23
CA PRO A 9 6.03 -11.58 10.33
C PRO A 9 7.32 -11.17 11.04
N VAL A 10 7.98 -10.12 10.52
CA VAL A 10 9.17 -9.54 11.14
C VAL A 10 8.75 -8.57 12.25
N ARG A 11 9.18 -8.86 13.48
CA ARG A 11 9.01 -8.03 14.67
C ARG A 11 10.28 -7.21 14.92
N SER A 12 10.24 -5.90 14.73
CA SER A 12 11.43 -5.03 14.84
C SER A 12 12.08 -5.03 16.24
N ASP A 13 11.28 -5.30 17.28
CA ASP A 13 11.74 -5.44 18.67
C ASP A 13 12.52 -6.76 18.89
N LYS A 14 12.22 -7.81 18.13
CA LYS A 14 12.78 -9.16 18.34
C LYS A 14 13.74 -9.63 17.24
N HIS A 15 13.56 -9.15 16.01
CA HIS A 15 14.25 -9.67 14.83
C HIS A 15 15.24 -8.65 14.26
N TYR A 16 16.35 -9.14 13.70
CA TYR A 16 17.22 -8.32 12.87
C TYR A 16 16.47 -7.90 11.60
N ASN A 17 16.29 -6.59 11.43
CA ASN A 17 15.66 -6.02 10.26
C ASN A 17 16.31 -4.67 9.92
N ILE A 18 16.37 -4.37 8.63
CA ILE A 18 16.65 -3.02 8.16
C ILE A 18 15.33 -2.23 8.23
N PRO A 19 15.29 -1.03 8.83
CA PRO A 19 14.11 -0.17 8.83
C PRO A 19 13.52 -0.06 7.41
N ALA A 20 12.21 -0.13 7.27
CA ALA A 20 11.58 -0.25 5.96
C ALA A 20 11.94 0.93 5.03
N LEU A 21 11.83 2.16 5.54
CA LEU A 21 12.11 3.37 4.76
C LEU A 21 13.59 3.58 4.46
N SER A 22 14.51 3.04 5.27
CA SER A 22 15.94 3.16 4.99
C SER A 22 16.42 2.25 3.84
N ARG A 23 15.54 1.41 3.28
CA ARG A 23 15.86 0.54 2.13
C ARG A 23 15.74 1.26 0.79
N TRP A 24 15.11 2.44 0.78
CA TRP A 24 14.88 3.24 -0.42
C TRP A 24 15.46 4.63 -0.27
N ASP A 25 15.70 5.27 -1.40
CA ASP A 25 15.95 6.70 -1.47
C ASP A 25 14.64 7.46 -1.18
N THR A 26 14.38 7.68 0.12
CA THR A 26 13.13 8.28 0.59
C THR A 26 13.04 9.76 0.17
N ASP A 27 14.18 10.44 0.06
CA ASP A 27 14.23 11.84 -0.41
C ASP A 27 13.83 11.96 -1.88
N GLN A 28 14.29 11.02 -2.72
CA GLN A 28 13.83 10.93 -4.11
C GLN A 28 12.32 10.66 -4.18
N ILE A 29 11.81 9.72 -3.38
CA ILE A 29 10.37 9.41 -3.34
C ILE A 29 9.55 10.64 -2.93
N HIS A 30 9.97 11.36 -1.88
CA HIS A 30 9.29 12.59 -1.46
C HIS A 30 9.28 13.65 -2.56
N ARG A 31 10.39 13.82 -3.27
CA ARG A 31 10.44 14.75 -4.41
C ARG A 31 9.45 14.35 -5.51
N LEU A 32 9.37 13.07 -5.85
CA LEU A 32 8.42 12.58 -6.85
C LEU A 32 6.98 12.82 -6.43
N ILE A 33 6.66 12.63 -5.15
CA ILE A 33 5.33 12.92 -4.59
C ILE A 33 5.02 14.42 -4.66
N GLN A 34 5.98 15.28 -4.27
CA GLN A 34 5.82 16.74 -4.34
C GLN A 34 5.65 17.26 -5.78
N GLU A 35 6.25 16.57 -6.75
CA GLU A 35 6.10 16.87 -8.18
C GLU A 35 4.88 16.18 -8.82
N GLU A 36 4.00 15.55 -8.02
CA GLU A 36 2.78 14.85 -8.45
C GLU A 36 3.06 13.77 -9.53
N ARG A 37 4.22 13.11 -9.44
CA ARG A 37 4.63 12.10 -10.43
C ARG A 37 4.20 10.70 -10.03
N TYR A 38 3.76 9.93 -11.03
CA TYR A 38 3.71 8.48 -10.93
C TYR A 38 5.11 7.89 -11.03
N PHE A 39 5.41 6.89 -10.21
CA PHE A 39 6.68 6.17 -10.24
C PHE A 39 6.49 4.68 -10.05
N VAL A 40 7.40 3.90 -10.64
CA VAL A 40 7.44 2.44 -10.52
C VAL A 40 8.63 2.05 -9.67
N LEU A 41 8.37 1.27 -8.63
CA LEU A 41 9.43 0.71 -7.81
C LEU A 41 9.91 -0.63 -8.39
N HIS A 42 11.09 -0.61 -9.01
CA HIS A 42 11.77 -1.82 -9.47
C HIS A 42 12.63 -2.42 -8.34
N ALA A 43 12.23 -3.59 -7.82
CA ALA A 43 13.06 -4.38 -6.92
C ALA A 43 12.80 -5.89 -7.09
N PRO A 44 13.78 -6.77 -6.80
CA PRO A 44 13.60 -8.23 -6.85
C PRO A 44 12.42 -8.73 -6.01
N ARG A 45 11.99 -9.98 -6.26
CA ARG A 45 10.96 -10.62 -5.42
C ARG A 45 11.43 -10.71 -3.97
N GLN A 46 10.49 -10.59 -3.03
CA GLN A 46 10.72 -10.75 -1.59
C GLN A 46 11.69 -9.75 -0.93
N THR A 47 11.96 -8.60 -1.55
CA THR A 47 12.79 -7.53 -0.95
C THR A 47 12.03 -6.62 0.03
N GLY A 48 10.76 -6.93 0.31
CA GLY A 48 9.92 -6.16 1.23
C GLY A 48 9.26 -4.93 0.61
N LYS A 49 9.01 -4.92 -0.71
CA LYS A 49 8.34 -3.80 -1.41
C LYS A 49 7.05 -3.36 -0.72
N THR A 50 6.15 -4.31 -0.47
CA THR A 50 4.88 -4.05 0.23
C THR A 50 5.11 -3.50 1.64
N SER A 51 6.06 -4.06 2.39
CA SER A 51 6.39 -3.56 3.74
C SER A 51 6.87 -2.12 3.74
N CYS A 52 7.64 -1.73 2.73
CA CYS A 52 8.13 -0.37 2.58
C CYS A 52 7.04 0.60 2.07
N LEU A 53 6.12 0.16 1.20
CA LEU A 53 4.96 0.96 0.80
C LEU A 53 4.04 1.26 1.99
N LEU A 54 3.79 0.26 2.84
CA LEU A 54 2.99 0.44 4.07
C LEU A 54 3.67 1.41 5.05
N ALA A 55 4.99 1.32 5.22
CA ALA A 55 5.73 2.26 6.05
C ALA A 55 5.74 3.68 5.46
N LEU A 56 5.71 3.82 4.13
CA LEU A 56 5.61 5.11 3.45
C LEU A 56 4.23 5.73 3.66
N MET A 57 3.16 4.93 3.51
CA MET A 57 1.79 5.35 3.81
C MET A 57 1.68 5.88 5.25
N GLU A 58 2.14 5.10 6.24
CA GLU A 58 2.15 5.50 7.66
C GLU A 58 2.89 6.82 7.89
N LYS A 59 4.04 7.01 7.24
CA LYS A 59 4.82 8.25 7.34
C LYS A 59 4.07 9.45 6.73
N LEU A 60 3.50 9.30 5.53
CA LEU A 60 2.77 10.38 4.85
C LEU A 60 1.51 10.79 5.63
N ASP A 61 0.76 9.83 6.15
CA ASP A 61 -0.44 10.10 6.97
C ASP A 61 -0.10 10.74 8.32
N ALA A 62 1.08 10.44 8.88
CA ALA A 62 1.59 11.09 10.09
C ALA A 62 2.00 12.55 9.85
N GLU A 63 2.49 12.88 8.65
CA GLU A 63 2.87 14.25 8.25
C GLU A 63 1.67 15.18 8.03
N LYS A 64 0.45 14.63 7.91
CA LYS A 64 -0.83 15.37 7.75
C LYS A 64 -0.94 16.28 6.52
N ASN A 65 0.04 16.25 5.63
CA ASN A 65 0.01 16.97 4.35
C ASN A 65 -0.69 16.18 3.25
N HIS A 66 -0.79 14.85 3.41
CA HIS A 66 -1.41 13.95 2.45
C HIS A 66 -2.34 12.98 3.18
N THR A 67 -3.30 12.42 2.44
CA THR A 67 -4.00 11.19 2.80
C THR A 67 -3.47 10.11 1.86
N ALA A 68 -2.69 9.18 2.39
CA ALA A 68 -2.09 8.10 1.63
C ALA A 68 -2.90 6.81 1.83
N LEU A 69 -3.06 6.04 0.76
CA LEU A 69 -3.74 4.74 0.84
C LEU A 69 -2.95 3.71 0.03
N TYR A 70 -2.56 2.63 0.70
CA TYR A 70 -2.07 1.44 0.04
C TYR A 70 -3.25 0.58 -0.42
N VAL A 71 -3.20 0.14 -1.68
CA VAL A 71 -4.23 -0.73 -2.29
C VAL A 71 -3.56 -1.89 -3.02
N ASN A 72 -4.04 -3.11 -2.80
CA ASN A 72 -3.65 -4.27 -3.60
C ASN A 72 -4.69 -4.56 -4.69
N VAL A 73 -4.30 -4.33 -5.96
CA VAL A 73 -5.17 -4.57 -7.13
C VAL A 73 -4.98 -5.95 -7.78
N GLU A 74 -4.06 -6.78 -7.28
CA GLU A 74 -3.79 -8.13 -7.81
C GLU A 74 -5.04 -9.05 -7.87
N PRO A 75 -5.97 -9.04 -6.90
CA PRO A 75 -7.15 -9.91 -6.94
C PRO A 75 -8.03 -9.71 -8.19
N ALA A 76 -8.03 -8.51 -8.77
CA ALA A 76 -8.81 -8.19 -9.98
C ALA A 76 -8.37 -8.99 -11.21
N GLN A 77 -7.15 -9.55 -11.21
CA GLN A 77 -6.66 -10.42 -12.28
C GLN A 77 -7.52 -11.67 -12.47
N SER A 78 -8.23 -12.12 -11.42
CA SER A 78 -9.13 -13.27 -11.48
C SER A 78 -10.32 -13.07 -12.42
N ALA A 79 -10.73 -11.82 -12.67
CA ALA A 79 -11.82 -11.46 -13.58
C ALA A 79 -11.46 -11.65 -15.07
N ARG A 80 -10.16 -11.82 -15.39
CA ARG A 80 -9.66 -11.99 -16.76
C ARG A 80 -10.15 -10.87 -17.69
N GLY A 81 -10.86 -11.20 -18.77
CA GLY A 81 -11.39 -10.25 -19.75
C GLY A 81 -12.68 -9.55 -19.31
N ASP A 82 -13.26 -9.92 -18.16
CA ASP A 82 -14.41 -9.23 -17.59
C ASP A 82 -13.95 -7.94 -16.89
N VAL A 83 -14.01 -6.84 -17.64
CA VAL A 83 -13.60 -5.51 -17.16
C VAL A 83 -14.49 -5.05 -16.01
N GLU A 84 -15.79 -5.30 -16.06
CA GLU A 84 -16.72 -4.85 -15.02
C GLU A 84 -16.43 -5.57 -13.70
N ALA A 85 -16.30 -6.89 -13.71
CA ALA A 85 -15.95 -7.66 -12.53
C ALA A 85 -14.56 -7.27 -11.96
N GLY A 86 -13.60 -6.99 -12.85
CA GLY A 86 -12.28 -6.49 -12.46
C GLY A 86 -12.37 -5.14 -11.75
N MET A 87 -13.11 -4.19 -12.32
CA MET A 87 -13.30 -2.86 -11.72
C MET A 87 -14.06 -2.92 -10.39
N ARG A 88 -15.08 -3.78 -10.28
CA ARG A 88 -15.79 -4.04 -9.02
C ARG A 88 -14.84 -4.53 -7.93
N THR A 89 -13.91 -5.41 -8.29
CA THR A 89 -12.89 -5.93 -7.37
C THR A 89 -11.92 -4.83 -6.92
N ILE A 90 -11.46 -3.98 -7.83
CA ILE A 90 -10.55 -2.87 -7.51
C ILE A 90 -11.23 -1.87 -6.58
N ILE A 91 -12.43 -1.39 -6.94
CA ILE A 91 -13.16 -0.39 -6.14
C ILE A 91 -13.52 -0.94 -4.75
N GLY A 92 -13.96 -2.20 -4.68
CA GLY A 92 -14.19 -2.87 -3.40
C GLY A 92 -12.94 -2.94 -2.53
N GLY A 93 -11.78 -3.24 -3.12
CA GLY A 93 -10.48 -3.23 -2.43
C GLY A 93 -10.08 -1.84 -1.94
N VAL A 94 -10.26 -0.79 -2.76
CA VAL A 94 -10.00 0.59 -2.35
C VAL A 94 -10.87 0.99 -1.16
N ALA A 95 -12.19 0.69 -1.20
CA ALA A 95 -13.10 0.99 -0.11
C ALA A 95 -12.72 0.21 1.17
N GLU A 96 -12.41 -1.07 1.06
CA GLU A 96 -11.98 -1.89 2.19
C GLU A 96 -10.69 -1.37 2.84
N ASP A 97 -9.67 -1.07 2.05
CA ASP A 97 -8.40 -0.54 2.54
C ASP A 97 -8.60 0.86 3.15
N ALA A 98 -9.45 1.72 2.55
CA ALA A 98 -9.77 3.04 3.10
C ALA A 98 -10.44 2.93 4.49
N ARG A 99 -11.41 2.02 4.64
CA ARG A 99 -11.99 1.73 5.96
C ARG A 99 -10.96 1.23 6.95
N ARG A 100 -10.06 0.35 6.51
CA ARG A 100 -9.09 -0.33 7.36
C ARG A 100 -7.99 0.59 7.86
N TYR A 101 -7.41 1.39 6.97
CA TYR A 101 -6.22 2.20 7.27
C TYR A 101 -6.59 3.65 7.63
N LEU A 102 -7.62 4.22 7.00
CA LEU A 102 -8.00 5.62 7.19
C LEU A 102 -9.26 5.78 8.07
N GLY A 103 -10.01 4.70 8.31
CA GLY A 103 -11.30 4.77 9.00
C GLY A 103 -12.40 5.44 8.16
N ASP A 104 -12.17 5.65 6.87
CA ASP A 104 -13.11 6.32 5.97
C ASP A 104 -14.09 5.32 5.36
N ARG A 105 -15.39 5.52 5.62
CA ARG A 105 -16.48 4.68 5.11
C ARG A 105 -17.22 5.28 3.92
N ARG A 106 -16.93 6.53 3.54
CA ARG A 106 -17.64 7.21 2.45
C ARG A 106 -17.48 6.50 1.11
N LEU A 107 -16.35 5.81 0.92
CA LEU A 107 -16.03 5.10 -0.30
C LEU A 107 -16.90 3.85 -0.52
N ASP A 108 -17.51 3.30 0.53
CA ASP A 108 -18.45 2.19 0.42
C ASP A 108 -19.69 2.62 -0.36
N ASP A 109 -20.29 3.73 0.09
CA ASP A 109 -21.48 4.32 -0.50
C ASP A 109 -21.22 4.71 -1.95
N TRP A 110 -20.06 5.32 -2.23
CA TRP A 110 -19.65 5.69 -3.59
C TRP A 110 -19.45 4.48 -4.49
N GLY A 111 -18.89 3.39 -3.95
CA GLY A 111 -18.72 2.14 -4.67
C GLY A 111 -20.07 1.53 -5.06
N GLU A 112 -21.04 1.50 -4.14
CA GLU A 112 -22.39 1.03 -4.44
C GLU A 112 -23.09 1.91 -5.49
N GLU A 113 -22.93 3.24 -5.42
CA GLU A 113 -23.49 4.17 -6.39
C GLU A 113 -22.87 4.03 -7.78
N ALA A 114 -21.54 3.83 -7.87
CA ALA A 114 -20.83 3.69 -9.14
C ALA A 114 -21.24 2.44 -9.94
N PHE A 115 -21.88 1.47 -9.29
CA PHE A 115 -22.23 0.18 -9.86
C PHE A 115 -23.73 -0.14 -9.86
N ARG A 116 -24.56 0.85 -9.50
CA ARG A 116 -26.01 0.85 -9.77
C ARG A 116 -26.30 1.13 -11.23
#